data_AF-A0A382N219-F1
#
_entry.id   AF-A0A382N219-F1
#
_cell.length_a   1.000
_cell.length_b   1.000
_cell.length_c   1.000
_cell.angle_alpha   90.00
_cell.angle_beta   90.00
_cell.angle_gamma   90.00
#
_symmetry.space_group_name_H-M   'P 1'
#
loop_
_entity.id
_entity.type
_entity.pdbx_description
1 polymer ?
#
loop_
_entity_poly.entity_id
_entity_poly.type
_entity_poly.pdbx_seq_one_letter_code
_entity_poly.pdbx_strand_id
1 'polypeptide(L)' 'MSTFLCIDGLKLTQLKEIKDNRGSVLHMLRKDSEDFQGFGECYFSEILPDTIKAWKCNTRLTQLIAVPRGKIKLV' A
#
# COMPACT_ATOMS: atom_id res chain seq x y z
N MET A 1 -10.57 -11.95 17.78
CA MET A 1 -11.49 -11.28 16.84
C MET A 1 -11.35 -9.78 17.09
N SER A 2 -10.67 -9.05 16.21
CA SER A 2 -10.48 -7.60 16.37
C SER A 2 -11.53 -6.90 15.54
N THR A 3 -12.38 -6.12 16.20
CA THR A 3 -13.43 -5.29 15.65
C THR A 3 -12.82 -4.28 14.67
N PHE A 4 -13.06 -4.44 13.37
CA PHE A 4 -12.77 -3.39 12.40
C PHE A 4 -13.85 -2.33 12.54
N LEU A 5 -13.56 -1.25 13.27
CA LEU A 5 -14.25 0.01 13.04
C LEU A 5 -13.95 0.38 11.57
N CYS A 6 -15.01 0.42 10.76
CA CYS A 6 -14.93 0.75 9.33
C CYS A 6 -14.35 2.16 9.18
N ILE A 7 -13.11 2.28 8.70
CA ILE A 7 -12.51 3.57 8.35
C ILE A 7 -13.10 3.98 7.00
N ASP A 8 -13.84 5.08 6.98
CA ASP A 8 -14.44 5.59 5.76
C ASP A 8 -13.37 5.90 4.70
N GLY A 9 -13.63 5.50 3.46
CA GLY A 9 -12.68 5.62 2.34
C GLY A 9 -11.49 4.64 2.35
N LEU A 10 -11.33 3.79 3.37
CA LEU A 10 -10.28 2.75 3.36
C LEU A 10 -10.69 1.57 2.47
N LYS A 11 -9.87 1.27 1.46
CA LYS A 11 -9.99 0.06 0.64
C LYS A 11 -8.78 -0.84 0.86
N LEU A 12 -9.04 -2.12 1.17
CA LEU A 12 -8.03 -3.17 1.17
C LEU A 12 -8.19 -4.02 -0.09
N THR A 13 -7.20 -3.97 -0.98
CA THR A 13 -7.18 -4.74 -2.22
C THR A 13 -6.13 -5.84 -2.13
N GLN A 14 -6.53 -7.09 -2.34
CA GLN A 14 -5.59 -8.21 -2.45
C GLN A 14 -4.82 -8.07 -3.77
N LEU A 15 -3.51 -7.84 -3.67
CA LEU A 15 -2.64 -7.70 -4.84
C LEU A 15 -2.15 -9.07 -5.32
N LYS A 16 -1.97 -9.20 -6.65
CA LYS A 16 -1.49 -10.43 -7.29
C LYS A 16 0.04 -10.48 -7.24
N GLU A 17 0.56 -11.62 -6.82
CA GLU A 17 1.97 -11.98 -6.96
C GLU A 17 2.08 -13.13 -7.97
N ILE A 18 2.95 -12.97 -8.96
CA ILE A 18 3.23 -14.01 -9.97
C ILE A 18 4.64 -14.54 -9.68
N LYS A 19 4.75 -15.80 -9.29
CA LYS A 19 6.01 -16.45 -8.89
C LYS A 19 6.54 -17.36 -9.97
N ASP A 20 7.86 -17.37 -10.13
CA ASP A 20 8.59 -18.43 -10.83
C ASP A 20 9.92 -18.76 -10.11
N ASN A 21 10.77 -19.57 -10.75
CA ASN A 21 12.06 -19.99 -10.19
C ASN A 21 13.13 -18.88 -10.14
N ARG A 22 12.89 -17.71 -10.72
CA ARG A 22 13.80 -16.55 -10.76
C ARG A 22 13.39 -15.48 -9.76
N GLY A 23 12.13 -15.50 -9.29
CA GLY A 23 11.60 -14.56 -8.32
C GLY A 23 10.11 -14.31 -8.52
N SER A 24 9.66 -13.14 -8.05
CA SER A 24 8.25 -12.73 -8.09
C SER A 24 8.05 -11.40 -8.81
N VAL A 25 6.99 -11.32 -9.60
CA VAL A 25 6.40 -10.04 -10.04
C VAL A 25 5.29 -9.66 -9.06
N LEU A 26 5.46 -8.51 -8.40
CA LEU A 26 4.55 -7.98 -7.40
C LEU A 26 3.72 -6.86 -8.01
N HIS A 27 2.41 -7.06 -8.20
CA HIS A 27 1.55 -5.98 -8.64
C HIS A 27 1.32 -4.96 -7.53
N MET A 28 1.35 -3.68 -7.87
CA MET A 28 0.90 -2.59 -7.00
C MET A 28 -0.28 -1.85 -7.62
N LEU A 29 -0.10 -1.27 -8.80
CA LEU A 29 -1.11 -0.45 -9.47
C LEU A 29 -1.05 -0.66 -10.97
N ARG A 30 -2.21 -0.72 -11.62
CA ARG A 30 -2.34 -0.75 -13.07
C ARG A 30 -3.21 0.40 -13.53
N LYS A 31 -2.96 0.92 -14.73
CA LYS A 31 -3.75 2.01 -15.32
C LYS A 31 -5.23 1.66 -15.48
N ASP A 32 -5.54 0.39 -15.72
CA ASP A 32 -6.89 -0.14 -15.88
C ASP A 32 -7.51 -0.63 -14.56
N SER A 33 -6.85 -0.42 -13.42
CA SER A 33 -7.45 -0.65 -12.12
C SER A 33 -8.50 0.42 -11.82
N GLU A 34 -9.61 0.03 -11.20
CA GLU A 34 -10.62 0.97 -10.66
C GLU A 34 -10.01 1.94 -9.64
N ASP A 35 -8.93 1.53 -8.97
CA ASP A 35 -8.22 2.33 -7.96
C ASP A 35 -7.25 3.35 -8.58
N PHE A 36 -7.05 3.32 -9.91
CA PHE A 36 -6.16 4.25 -10.58
C PHE A 36 -6.88 5.54 -10.99
N GLN A 37 -6.58 6.64 -10.29
CA GLN A 37 -7.07 7.97 -10.62
C GLN A 37 -5.98 8.92 -11.15
N GLY A 38 -4.84 8.37 -11.55
CA GLY A 38 -3.62 9.13 -11.83
C GLY A 38 -2.84 9.47 -10.54
N PHE A 39 -1.63 9.99 -10.71
CA PHE A 39 -0.80 10.47 -9.60
C PHE A 39 0.13 11.59 -10.07
N GLY A 40 0.44 12.52 -9.16
CA GLY A 40 1.50 13.51 -9.38
C GLY A 40 2.90 12.97 -9.06
N GLU A 41 2.99 11.97 -8.17
CA GLU A 41 4.26 11.40 -7.72
C GLU A 41 4.12 9.91 -7.39
N CYS A 42 5.17 9.15 -7.70
CA CYS A 42 5.37 7.77 -7.25
C CYS A 42 6.75 7.67 -6.61
N TYR A 43 6.82 7.24 -5.36
CA TYR A 43 8.07 7.14 -4.60
C TYR A 43 8.14 5.86 -3.77
N PHE A 44 9.35 5.50 -3.36
CA PHE A 44 9.63 4.41 -2.44
C PHE A 44 10.21 4.98 -1.15
N SER A 45 9.87 4.34 -0.03
CA SER A 45 10.45 4.70 1.26
C SER A 45 10.62 3.47 2.13
N GLU A 46 11.70 3.43 2.90
CA GLU A 46 11.96 2.37 3.85
C GLU A 46 11.58 2.80 5.27
N ILE A 47 11.29 1.80 6.11
CA ILE A 47 11.08 1.95 7.55
C ILE A 47 11.96 0.89 8.22
N LEU A 48 12.78 1.32 9.19
CA LEU A 48 13.61 0.42 9.96
C LEU A 48 12.73 -0.44 10.90
N PRO A 49 13.17 -1.67 11.25
CA PRO A 49 12.47 -2.49 12.23
C PRO A 49 12.16 -1.71 13.52
N ASP A 50 11.00 -2.00 14.10
CA ASP A 50 10.52 -1.43 15.38
C ASP A 50 10.44 0.11 15.44
N THR A 51 10.48 0.79 14.28
CA THR A 51 10.41 2.25 14.18
C THR A 51 9.06 2.72 13.68
N ILE A 52 8.56 3.85 14.19
CA ILE A 52 7.31 4.49 13.76
C ILE A 52 7.61 5.67 12.84
N LYS A 53 6.94 5.75 11.69
CA LYS A 53 7.01 6.88 10.75
C LYS A 53 5.68 7.65 10.73
N ALA A 54 5.54 8.65 11.59
CA ALA A 54 4.26 9.31 11.92
C ALA A 54 3.77 10.40 10.93
N TRP A 55 4.34 10.49 9.72
CA TRP A 55 4.18 11.68 8.85
C TRP A 55 3.07 11.56 7.79
N LYS A 56 2.06 10.71 7.98
CA LYS A 56 1.00 10.50 6.99
C LYS A 56 -0.35 11.04 7.47
N CYS A 57 -0.43 12.36 7.59
CA CYS A 57 -1.72 13.07 7.71
C CYS A 57 -1.85 14.02 6.52
N ASN A 58 -2.48 13.55 5.45
CA ASN A 58 -2.74 14.36 4.26
C ASN A 58 -4.25 14.45 4.03
N THR A 59 -4.77 15.68 3.95
CA THR A 59 -6.20 15.95 3.76
C THR A 59 -6.58 16.23 2.30
N ARG A 60 -5.61 16.21 1.38
CA ARG A 60 -5.78 16.58 -0.03
C ARG A 60 -5.39 15.49 -1.02
N LEU A 61 -4.71 14.43 -0.57
CA LEU A 61 -4.18 13.37 -1.43
C LEU A 61 -4.70 12.00 -1.01
N THR A 62 -5.11 11.21 -2.00
CA THR A 62 -5.29 9.76 -1.86
C THR A 62 -3.93 9.08 -2.01
N GLN A 63 -3.59 8.19 -1.08
CA GLN A 63 -2.32 7.44 -1.14
C GLN A 63 -2.59 5.95 -1.36
N LEU A 64 -2.01 5.40 -2.42
CA LEU A 64 -1.97 3.97 -2.67
C LEU A 64 -0.67 3.41 -2.09
N ILE A 65 -0.79 2.50 -1.12
CA ILE A 65 0.36 1.95 -0.40
C ILE A 65 0.40 0.44 -0.61
N ALA A 66 1.56 -0.07 -1.02
CA ALA A 66 1.86 -1.50 -1.03
C ALA A 66 3.18 -1.75 -0.27
N VAL A 67 3.29 -2.93 0.33
CA VAL A 67 4.47 -3.37 1.08
C VAL A 67 5.06 -4.57 0.35
N PRO A 68 5.93 -4.36 -0.66
CA PRO A 68 6.48 -5.46 -1.46
C PRO A 68 7.46 -6.34 -0.68
N ARG A 69 8.01 -5.84 0.42
CA ARG A 69 8.97 -6.56 1.27
C ARG A 69 8.73 -6.25 2.74
N GLY A 70 8.77 -7.30 3.58
CA GLY A 70 8.61 -7.17 5.03
C GLY A 70 7.15 -7.04 5.46
N LYS A 71 6.92 -6.38 6.60
CA LYS A 71 5.58 -6.17 7.16
C LYS A 71 5.53 -4.77 7.77
N ILE A 72 4.42 -4.07 7.55
CA ILE A 72 4.14 -2.76 8.16
C ILE A 72 2.77 -2.85 8.82
N LYS A 73 2.65 -2.31 10.02
CA LYS A 73 1.37 -2.03 10.66
C LYS A 73 0.96 -0.60 10.27
N LEU A 74 -0.09 -0.46 9.47
CA LEU A 74 -0.76 0.82 9.25
C LEU A 74 -1.80 1.00 10.37
N VAL A 75 -1.81 2.19 10.97
CA VAL A 75 -2.66 2.55 12.12
C VAL A 75 -3.35 3.87 11.81
#